data_AF-A0A8J4UIA5-F1
#
_entry.id   AF-A0A8J4UIA5-F1
#
_cell.length_a   1.000
_cell.length_b   1.000
_cell.length_c   1.000
_cell.angle_alpha   90.00
_cell.angle_beta   90.00
_cell.angle_gamma   90.00
#
_symmetry.space_group_name_H-M   'P 1'
#
loop_
_entity.id
_entity.type
_entity.pdbx_description
1 polymer ?
#
loop_
_entity_poly.entity_id
_entity_poly.type
_entity_poly.pdbx_seq_one_letter_code
_entity_poly.pdbx_strand_id
1 'polypeptide(L)' 'IKISLLQKRDPPAHIQWLKHIEVNGSKEGEDGLPYIKVLKINVNILQLKNVSLEDAGKYTCLAGNSIGFSHHTAWLTVFE' A
#
# COMPACT_ATOMS: atom_id res chain seq x y z
N ILE A 1 0.20 -8.12 -11.92
CA ILE A 1 -0.27 -8.62 -10.59
C ILE A 1 -1.45 -7.77 -10.13
N LYS A 2 -2.49 -8.37 -9.53
CA LYS A 2 -3.62 -7.64 -8.94
C LYS A 2 -3.64 -7.87 -7.42
N ILE A 3 -3.61 -6.78 -6.67
CA ILE A 3 -3.81 -6.81 -5.21
C ILE A 3 -5.17 -6.18 -4.96
N SER A 4 -6.09 -6.90 -4.32
CA SER A 4 -7.47 -6.47 -4.12
C SER A 4 -7.87 -6.51 -2.66
N LEU A 5 -8.55 -5.46 -2.20
CA LEU A 5 -9.19 -5.45 -0.90
C LEU A 5 -10.61 -6.01 -1.02
N LEU A 6 -10.90 -7.10 -0.32
CA LEU A 6 -12.26 -7.62 -0.15
C LEU A 6 -12.91 -6.94 1.05
N GLN A 7 -13.48 -5.75 0.88
CA GLN A 7 -14.14 -5.02 1.96
C GLN A 7 -15.67 -5.12 1.82
N LYS A 8 -16.33 -5.78 2.77
CA LYS A 8 -17.77 -5.67 3.03
C LYS A 8 -17.98 -4.66 4.16
N ARG A 9 -17.88 -3.34 3.91
CA ARG A 9 -18.32 -2.36 4.91
C ARG A 9 -18.96 -1.14 4.27
N ASP A 10 -20.18 -0.88 4.71
CA ASP A 10 -20.92 0.37 4.58
C ASP A 10 -20.73 1.13 5.91
N PRO A 11 -20.33 2.40 5.93
CA PRO A 11 -20.25 3.35 4.81
C PRO A 11 -18.99 3.20 3.94
N PRO A 12 -19.03 3.69 2.68
CA PRO A 12 -17.89 3.66 1.76
C PRO A 12 -16.62 4.22 2.38
N ALA A 13 -15.51 3.51 2.22
CA ALA A 13 -14.20 3.94 2.70
C ALA A 13 -13.35 4.52 1.57
N HIS A 14 -12.59 5.56 1.90
CA HIS A 14 -11.52 6.06 1.05
C HIS A 14 -10.33 5.11 1.16
N ILE A 15 -9.93 4.55 0.04
CA ILE A 15 -8.84 3.57 -0.02
C ILE A 15 -7.59 4.22 -0.58
N GLN A 16 -6.45 3.98 0.06
CA GLN A 16 -5.14 4.42 -0.39
C GLN A 16 -4.19 3.24 -0.45
N TRP A 17 -3.49 3.11 -1.57
CA TRP A 17 -2.42 2.14 -1.74
C TRP A 17 -1.09 2.81 -1.52
N LEU A 18 -0.30 2.25 -0.61
CA LEU A 18 0.97 2.77 -0.15
C LEU A 18 2.05 1.72 -0.45
N LYS A 19 3.18 2.14 -1.01
CA LYS A 19 4.41 1.33 -1.10
C LYS A 19 5.38 1.84 -0.05
N HIS A 20 5.92 0.95 0.77
CA HIS A 20 7.01 1.27 1.68
C HIS A 20 8.28 1.40 0.84
N ILE A 21 8.98 2.52 0.98
CA ILE A 21 10.20 2.82 0.23
C ILE A 21 11.38 2.99 1.18
N GLU A 22 12.58 2.94 0.62
CA GLU A 22 13.81 3.25 1.33
C GLU A 22 14.38 4.56 0.78
N VAL A 23 14.75 5.48 1.65
CA VAL A 23 15.35 6.76 1.31
C VAL A 23 16.71 6.82 2.01
N ASN A 24 17.79 6.95 1.23
CA ASN A 24 19.16 6.99 1.74
C ASN A 24 19.54 5.79 2.65
N GLY A 25 19.03 4.59 2.35
CA GLY A 25 19.28 3.39 3.15
C GLY A 25 18.39 3.25 4.39
N SER A 26 17.55 4.25 4.70
CA SER A 26 16.61 4.18 5.81
C SER A 26 15.18 3.94 5.33
N LYS A 27 14.42 3.13 6.07
CA LYS A 27 12.99 2.89 5.84
C LYS A 27 12.11 3.80 6.68
N GLU A 28 12.70 4.48 7.66
CA GLU A 28 12.01 5.35 8.61
C GLU A 28 12.67 6.73 8.62
N GLY A 29 11.85 7.77 8.77
CA GLY A 29 12.33 9.13 8.98
C GLY A 29 12.86 9.37 10.39
N GLU A 30 13.39 10.57 10.62
CA GLU A 30 13.84 11.01 11.95
C GLU A 30 12.70 11.04 12.99
N ASP A 31 11.46 11.09 12.52
CA ASP A 31 10.22 11.00 13.29
C ASP A 31 9.82 9.55 13.67
N GLY A 32 10.56 8.55 13.19
CA GLY A 32 10.25 7.13 13.38
C GLY A 32 9.07 6.64 12.54
N LEU A 33 8.58 7.45 11.58
CA LEU A 33 7.52 7.04 10.67
C LEU A 33 8.11 6.41 9.41
N PRO A 34 7.48 5.36 8.85
CA PRO A 34 7.99 4.71 7.65
C PRO A 34 7.87 5.62 6.44
N TYR A 35 8.88 5.61 5.57
CA TYR A 35 8.79 6.25 4.26
C TYR A 35 7.80 5.48 3.39
N ILE A 36 6.78 6.20 2.93
CA ILE A 36 5.72 5.67 2.09
C ILE A 36 5.56 6.50 0.81
N LYS A 37 5.28 5.81 -0.28
CA LYS A 37 4.86 6.40 -1.55
C LYS A 37 3.40 6.04 -1.82
N VAL A 38 2.55 7.05 -1.94
CA VAL A 38 1.16 6.85 -2.37
C VAL A 38 1.15 6.44 -3.84
N LEU A 39 0.58 5.27 -4.14
CA LEU A 39 0.50 4.73 -5.50
C LEU A 39 -0.84 5.05 -6.16
N LYS A 40 -1.95 4.85 -5.44
CA LYS A 40 -3.31 5.04 -5.93
C LYS A 40 -4.26 5.43 -4.78
N ILE A 41 -5.30 6.18 -5.12
CA ILE A 41 -6.32 6.68 -4.19
C ILE A 41 -7.71 6.32 -4.74
N ASN A 42 -8.64 5.98 -3.85
CA ASN A 42 -10.03 5.60 -4.12
C ASN A 42 -10.21 4.43 -5.11
N VAL A 43 -9.29 3.47 -5.08
CA VAL A 43 -9.40 2.23 -5.87
C VAL A 43 -9.23 1.00 -4.99
N ASN A 44 -10.11 0.03 -5.15
CA ASN A 44 -10.10 -1.21 -4.35
C ASN A 44 -9.05 -2.22 -4.85
N ILE A 45 -8.52 -1.99 -6.06
CA ILE A 45 -7.60 -2.90 -6.74
C ILE A 45 -6.38 -2.11 -7.18
N LEU A 46 -5.20 -2.54 -6.72
CA LEU A 46 -3.92 -2.10 -7.25
C LEU A 46 -3.47 -3.08 -8.33
N GLN A 47 -3.37 -2.59 -9.56
CA GLN A 47 -2.84 -3.36 -10.68
C GLN A 47 -1.43 -2.89 -11.01
N LEU A 48 -0.46 -3.77 -10.84
CA LEU A 48 0.93 -3.57 -11.26
C LEU A 48 1.16 -4.28 -12.60
N LYS A 49 1.72 -3.57 -13.57
CA LYS A 49 2.05 -4.05 -14.93
C LYS A 49 3.55 -3.93 -15.13
N ASN A 50 4.14 -4.86 -15.88
CA ASN A 50 5.59 -4.91 -16.16
C ASN A 50 6.42 -4.85 -14.87
N VAL A 51 6.09 -5.74 -13.93
CA VAL A 51 6.69 -5.78 -12.59
C VAL A 51 8.17 -6.15 -12.70
N SER A 52 9.04 -5.36 -12.06
CA SER A 52 10.49 -5.63 -11.97
C SER A 52 10.92 -5.96 -10.53
N LEU A 53 12.18 -6.33 -10.32
CA LEU A 53 12.74 -6.55 -8.98
C LEU A 53 12.64 -5.29 -8.09
N GLU A 54 12.64 -4.09 -8.68
CA GLU A 54 12.47 -2.82 -7.95
C GLU A 54 11.05 -2.62 -7.41
N ASP A 55 10.07 -3.34 -7.98
CA ASP A 55 8.70 -3.35 -7.46
C ASP A 55 8.55 -4.28 -6.25
N ALA A 56 9.48 -5.20 -6.00
CA ALA A 56 9.44 -6.03 -4.82
C ALA A 56 9.47 -5.17 -3.55
N GLY A 57 8.70 -5.59 -2.54
CA GLY A 57 8.64 -4.87 -1.27
C GLY A 57 7.29 -4.93 -0.57
N LYS A 58 7.13 -4.09 0.44
CA LYS A 58 5.96 -4.04 1.31
C LYS A 58 4.94 -3.04 0.79
N TYR A 59 3.70 -3.48 0.66
CA TYR A 59 2.57 -2.68 0.23
C TYR A 59 1.51 -2.66 1.33
N THR A 60 0.93 -1.50 1.58
CA THR A 60 -0.17 -1.33 2.54
C THR A 60 -1.36 -0.70 1.85
N CYS A 61 -2.52 -1.33 2.00
CA CYS A 61 -3.81 -0.73 1.70
C CYS A 61 -4.35 -0.10 2.98
N LEU A 62 -4.63 1.20 2.95
CA LEU A 62 -5.27 1.93 4.04
C LEU A 62 -6.70 2.27 3.61
N ALA A 63 -7.69 1.90 4.42
CA ALA A 63 -9.09 2.21 4.21
C ALA A 63 -9.61 3.05 5.37
N GLY A 64 -10.13 4.25 5.09
CA GLY A 64 -10.63 5.18 6.10
C GLY A 64 -12.04 5.69 5.79
N ASN A 65 -12.92 5.72 6.78
CA ASN A 65 -14.25 6.35 6.69
C ASN A 65 -14.55 7.16 7.98
N SER A 66 -15.76 7.68 8.09
CA SER A 66 -16.21 8.48 9.24
C SER A 66 -16.21 7.72 10.58
N ILE A 67 -16.05 6.39 10.57
CA ILE A 67 -15.99 5.54 11.76
C ILE A 67 -14.54 5.32 12.19
N GLY A 68 -13.60 5.30 11.26
CA GLY A 68 -12.17 5.13 11.56
C GLY A 68 -11.37 4.59 10.38
N PHE A 69 -10.20 4.03 10.70
CA PHE A 69 -9.23 3.53 9.72
C PHE A 69 -8.94 2.04 9.95
N SER A 70 -8.75 1.31 8.86
CA SER A 70 -8.28 -0.08 8.83
C SER A 70 -7.19 -0.19 7.78
N HIS A 71 -6.19 -1.04 8.02
CA HIS A 71 -5.14 -1.26 7.04
C HIS A 71 -4.80 -2.73 6.90
N HIS A 72 -4.35 -3.10 5.71
CA HIS A 72 -3.81 -4.43 5.43
C HIS A 72 -2.49 -4.30 4.71
N THR A 73 -1.54 -5.14 5.10
CA THR A 73 -0.18 -5.13 4.57
C THR A 73 0.11 -6.45 3.89
N ALA A 74 0.75 -6.39 2.72
CA ALA A 74 1.21 -7.55 1.97
C ALA A 74 2.64 -7.32 1.46
N TRP A 75 3.36 -8.41 1.23
CA TRP A 75 4.67 -8.40 0.57
C TRP A 75 4.52 -8.84 -0.88
N LEU A 76 5.11 -8.08 -1.79
CA LEU A 76 5.32 -8.47 -3.17
C LEU A 76 6.74 -9.01 -3.30
N THR A 77 6.86 -10.30 -3.57
CA THR A 77 8.12 -10.96 -3.92
C THR A 77 8.14 -11.16 -5.44
N VAL A 78 9.24 -10.75 -6.07
CA VAL A 78 9.48 -10.93 -7.50
C VAL A 78 10.71 -11.83 -7.63
N PHE A 79 10.59 -12.87 -8.45
CA PHE A 79 11.68 -13.80 -8.75
C PHE A 79 12.22 -13.48 -10.15
N GLU A 80 13.50 -13.79 -10.38
CA GLU A 80 14.11 -13.77 -11.71
C GLU A 80 13.58 -14.89 -12.61
#